data_AF-A0A9Q0P9Z0-F1
#
_entry.id   AF-A0A9Q0P9Z0-F1
#
_cell.length_a   1.000
_cell.length_b   1.000
_cell.length_c   1.000
_cell.angle_alpha   90.00
_cell.angle_beta   90.00
_cell.angle_gamma   90.00
#
_symmetry.space_group_name_H-M   'P 1'
#
loop_
_entity.id
_entity.type
_entity.pdbx_description
1 polymer ?
#
loop_
_entity_poly.entity_id
_entity_poly.type
_entity_poly.pdbx_seq_one_letter_code
_entity_poly.pdbx_strand_id
1 'polypeptide(L)'
;MPPEFFENNIRVKQDMDALGVLGDLGWYCVGAVLWAKNYELPNVVSALPAGVTRNSAGIVLSCTACLNYDQDHKTTGWNAETEKVVVDNQIPQEAFMVQELARLAQGIKKCEFRPDNRWPEISRKTQIVVDAIKKSIDLDCKPVYL
;
A
#
# COMPACT_ATOMS: atom_id res chain seq x y z
N MET A 1 17.72 12.77 5.79
CA MET A 1 16.65 13.42 6.56
C MET A 1 17.24 14.05 7.81
N PRO A 2 16.71 15.18 8.29
CA PRO A 2 17.13 15.77 9.57
C PRO A 2 16.86 14.79 10.73
N PRO A 3 17.71 14.74 11.77
CA PRO A 3 17.52 13.84 12.91
C PRO A 3 16.15 14.00 13.60
N GLU A 4 15.67 15.24 13.71
CA GLU A 4 14.38 15.59 14.34
C GLU A 4 13.17 14.87 13.71
N PHE A 5 13.27 14.45 12.45
CA PHE A 5 12.22 13.67 11.79
C PHE A 5 11.97 12.35 12.53
N PHE A 6 13.02 11.68 12.98
CA PHE A 6 12.93 10.38 13.64
C PHE A 6 12.52 10.47 15.13
N GLU A 7 12.34 11.69 15.64
CA GLU A 7 11.90 11.94 17.02
C GLU A 7 10.47 12.49 17.05
N ASN A 8 10.17 13.44 16.15
CA ASN A 8 8.95 14.24 16.24
C ASN A 8 7.83 13.76 15.31
N ASN A 9 8.15 13.01 14.26
CA ASN A 9 7.15 12.57 13.28
C ASN A 9 6.15 11.58 13.90
N ILE A 10 4.86 11.75 13.60
CA ILE A 10 3.79 10.87 14.06
C ILE A 10 3.99 9.39 13.67
N ARG A 11 4.71 9.13 12.57
CA ARG A 11 5.00 7.79 12.03
C ARG A 11 6.05 7.02 12.82
N VAL A 12 6.76 7.66 13.75
CA VAL A 12 7.75 6.99 14.61
C VAL A 12 7.24 6.76 16.04
N LYS A 13 5.96 7.05 16.29
CA LYS A 13 5.30 7.00 17.60
C LYS A 13 4.26 5.89 17.67
N GLN A 14 4.26 5.15 18.77
CA GLN A 14 3.40 3.97 18.96
C GLN A 14 1.93 4.31 19.23
N ASP A 15 1.66 5.50 19.74
CA ASP A 15 0.33 6.00 20.09
C ASP A 15 -0.30 6.86 18.97
N MET A 16 0.35 6.96 17.80
CA MET A 16 -0.11 7.71 16.64
C MET A 16 -0.16 6.81 15.39
N ASP A 17 0.60 7.14 14.34
CA ASP A 17 0.64 6.37 13.08
C ASP A 17 1.60 5.18 13.21
N ALA A 18 1.25 4.25 14.10
CA ALA A 18 2.16 3.22 14.61
C ALA A 18 2.59 2.15 13.59
N LEU A 19 2.00 2.12 12.39
CA LEU A 19 2.45 1.25 11.30
C LEU A 19 3.78 1.70 10.68
N GLY A 20 4.23 2.93 10.99
CA GLY A 20 5.51 3.46 10.50
C GLY A 20 5.63 3.37 8.98
N VAL A 21 6.79 2.93 8.50
CA VAL A 21 7.07 2.85 7.06
C VAL A 21 6.08 1.96 6.30
N LEU A 22 5.49 0.97 6.97
CA LEU A 22 4.59 0.00 6.35
C LEU A 22 3.24 0.63 6.01
N GLY A 23 2.70 1.45 6.91
CA GLY A 23 1.44 2.17 6.69
C GLY A 23 1.59 3.42 5.83
N ASP A 24 2.79 4.01 5.78
CA ASP A 24 3.06 5.22 5.00
C ASP A 24 3.53 4.90 3.58
N LEU A 25 4.77 4.41 3.41
CA LEU A 25 5.33 4.12 2.09
C LEU A 25 4.92 2.73 1.58
N GLY A 26 4.87 1.74 2.46
CA GLY A 26 4.50 0.36 2.13
C GLY A 26 3.10 0.25 1.55
N TRP A 27 2.16 1.09 2.00
CA TRP A 27 0.80 1.18 1.47
C TRP A 27 0.77 1.41 -0.05
N TYR A 28 1.60 2.34 -0.55
CA TYR A 28 1.69 2.63 -1.97
C TYR A 28 2.36 1.50 -2.76
N CYS A 29 3.43 0.90 -2.21
CA CYS A 29 4.07 -0.25 -2.83
C CYS A 29 3.10 -1.44 -2.98
N VAL A 30 2.36 -1.75 -1.92
CA VAL A 30 1.32 -2.80 -1.93
C VAL A 30 0.20 -2.44 -2.91
N GLY A 31 -0.29 -1.19 -2.88
CA GLY A 31 -1.32 -0.72 -3.79
C GLY A 31 -0.93 -0.83 -5.26
N ALA A 32 0.32 -0.49 -5.61
CA ALA A 32 0.84 -0.62 -6.96
C ALA A 32 0.94 -2.09 -7.41
N VAL A 33 1.40 -2.99 -6.53
CA VAL A 33 1.44 -4.44 -6.82
C VAL A 33 0.04 -4.99 -7.03
N LEU A 34 -0.91 -4.65 -6.16
CA LEU A 34 -2.30 -5.04 -6.31
C LEU A 34 -2.90 -4.49 -7.61
N TRP A 35 -2.67 -3.22 -7.94
CA TRP A 35 -3.11 -2.65 -9.21
C TRP A 35 -2.56 -3.41 -10.42
N ALA A 36 -1.27 -3.77 -10.42
CA ALA A 36 -0.65 -4.57 -11.48
C ALA A 36 -1.20 -6.01 -11.55
N LYS A 37 -1.77 -6.51 -10.46
CA LYS A 37 -2.41 -7.83 -10.35
C LYS A 37 -3.93 -7.75 -10.36
N ASN A 38 -4.52 -6.75 -11.00
CA ASN A 38 -5.99 -6.57 -11.09
C ASN A 38 -6.73 -6.61 -9.73
N TYR A 39 -6.05 -6.18 -8.67
CA TYR A 39 -6.52 -6.23 -7.28
C TYR A 39 -6.86 -7.65 -6.79
N GLU A 40 -6.21 -8.68 -7.34
CA GLU A 40 -6.19 -10.02 -6.76
C GLU A 40 -5.26 -10.03 -5.54
N LEU A 41 -5.62 -10.75 -4.48
CA LEU A 41 -4.78 -10.87 -3.29
C LEU A 41 -3.67 -11.92 -3.54
N PRO A 42 -2.47 -11.74 -2.97
CA PRO A 42 -1.47 -12.81 -2.95
C PRO A 42 -1.95 -13.96 -2.07
N ASN A 43 -1.49 -15.17 -2.35
CA ASN A 43 -1.77 -16.34 -1.51
C ASN A 43 -0.91 -16.33 -0.23
N VAL A 44 0.35 -15.89 -0.37
CA VAL A 44 1.34 -15.94 0.72
C VAL A 44 2.18 -14.67 0.75
N VAL A 45 2.33 -14.10 1.93
CA VAL A 45 3.14 -12.90 2.18
C VAL A 45 4.23 -13.21 3.20
N SER A 46 5.44 -12.73 2.99
CA SER A 46 6.51 -12.81 3.99
C SER A 46 7.37 -11.55 4.00
N ALA A 47 7.65 -11.00 5.18
CA ALA A 47 8.70 -10.01 5.35
C ALA A 47 10.08 -10.67 5.18
N LEU A 48 11.08 -9.89 4.79
CA LEU A 48 12.46 -10.35 4.65
C LEU A 48 13.28 -9.87 5.86
N PRO A 49 13.93 -10.77 6.63
CA PRO A 49 14.65 -10.40 7.84
C PRO A 49 15.68 -9.27 7.65
N ALA A 50 16.44 -9.32 6.55
CA ALA A 50 17.46 -8.32 6.23
C ALA A 50 16.88 -6.93 5.89
N GLY A 51 15.59 -6.85 5.54
CA GLY A 51 14.92 -5.60 5.18
C GLY A 51 14.22 -4.90 6.35
N VAL A 52 14.09 -5.56 7.50
CA VAL A 52 13.33 -5.02 8.65
C VAL A 52 14.25 -4.32 9.63
N THR A 53 13.95 -3.05 9.91
CA THR A 53 14.57 -2.30 11.01
C THR A 53 13.49 -1.66 11.89
N ARG A 54 13.79 -1.49 13.18
CA ARG A 54 12.88 -0.89 14.16
C ARG A 54 13.59 0.20 14.96
N ASN A 55 12.84 1.20 15.42
CA ASN A 55 13.32 2.12 16.45
C ASN A 55 13.23 1.48 17.84
N SER A 56 13.67 2.21 18.88
CA SER A 56 13.61 1.75 20.29
C SER A 56 12.19 1.52 20.82
N ALA A 57 11.18 2.15 20.21
CA ALA A 57 9.76 1.93 20.51
C ALA A 57 9.15 0.75 19.72
N GLY A 58 9.95 0.02 18.94
CA GLY A 58 9.50 -1.12 18.15
C GLY A 58 8.81 -0.77 16.83
N ILE A 59 8.76 0.51 16.45
CA ILE A 59 8.16 0.99 15.20
C ILE A 59 9.05 0.64 14.01
N VAL A 60 8.44 0.08 12.96
CA VAL A 60 9.15 -0.37 11.76
C VAL A 60 9.58 0.84 10.93
N LEU A 61 10.90 1.00 10.73
CA LEU A 61 11.51 2.10 9.97
C LEU A 61 11.85 1.70 8.53
N SER A 62 12.15 0.43 8.29
CA SER A 62 12.32 -0.15 6.96
C SER A 62 11.69 -1.55 6.91
N CYS A 63 11.21 -1.95 5.75
CA CYS A 63 10.74 -3.32 5.50
C CYS A 63 10.93 -3.66 4.02
N THR A 64 11.25 -4.92 3.75
CA THR A 64 11.11 -5.53 2.42
C THR A 64 10.25 -6.77 2.58
N ALA A 65 9.33 -7.02 1.64
CA ALA A 65 8.43 -8.17 1.70
C ALA A 65 8.25 -8.81 0.31
N CYS A 66 7.97 -10.10 0.31
CA CYS A 66 7.59 -10.87 -0.87
C CYS A 66 6.09 -11.18 -0.82
N LEU A 67 5.41 -10.98 -1.94
CA LEU A 67 4.01 -11.31 -2.15
C LEU A 67 3.96 -12.39 -3.23
N ASN A 68 3.60 -13.61 -2.84
CA ASN A 68 3.57 -14.76 -3.74
C ASN A 68 2.14 -15.03 -4.18
N TYR A 69 1.98 -15.27 -5.48
CA TYR A 69 0.74 -15.66 -6.12
C TYR A 69 0.93 -17.05 -6.75
N ASP A 70 -0.12 -17.85 -6.88
CA ASP A 70 -0.06 -19.18 -7.48
C ASP A 70 0.40 -19.15 -8.97
N GLN A 71 0.89 -20.28 -9.49
CA GLN A 71 1.60 -20.33 -10.78
C GLN A 71 0.75 -20.01 -12.03
N ASP A 72 -0.57 -19.88 -11.90
CA ASP A 72 -1.46 -19.55 -13.03
C ASP A 72 -1.41 -18.06 -13.42
N HIS A 73 -0.70 -17.21 -12.68
CA HIS A 73 -0.54 -15.82 -13.06
C HIS A 73 0.62 -15.63 -14.06
N LYS A 74 0.32 -15.01 -15.20
CA LYS A 74 1.36 -14.56 -16.15
C LYS A 74 2.42 -13.71 -15.42
N THR A 75 3.68 -14.09 -15.58
CA THR A 75 4.81 -13.31 -15.10
C THR A 75 4.91 -12.03 -15.93
N THR A 76 4.55 -10.91 -15.32
CA THR A 76 4.84 -9.57 -15.85
C THR A 76 6.17 -9.12 -15.25
N GLY A 77 7.24 -9.23 -16.04
CA GLY A 77 8.56 -8.71 -15.70
C GLY A 77 8.89 -7.45 -16.50
N TRP A 78 9.82 -6.65 -16.00
CA TRP A 78 10.42 -5.54 -16.74
C TRP A 78 11.39 -6.08 -17.80
N ASN A 79 10.85 -6.75 -18.82
CA ASN A 79 11.60 -7.36 -19.91
C ASN A 79 11.42 -6.61 -21.24
N ALA A 80 10.60 -5.55 -21.25
CA ALA A 80 10.44 -4.68 -22.41
C ALA A 80 11.54 -3.61 -22.42
N GLU A 81 11.99 -3.21 -23.62
CA GLU A 81 12.86 -2.04 -23.75
C GLU A 81 12.19 -0.82 -23.12
N THR A 82 12.97 0.00 -22.42
CA THR A 82 12.45 1.17 -21.72
C THR A 82 11.87 2.17 -22.72
N GLU A 83 10.54 2.23 -22.82
CA GLU A 83 9.85 3.25 -23.59
C GLU A 83 9.57 4.47 -22.71
N LYS A 84 9.91 5.67 -23.23
CA LYS A 84 9.54 6.92 -22.57
C LYS A 84 8.05 7.17 -22.79
N VAL A 85 7.23 6.79 -21.82
CA VAL A 85 5.81 7.16 -21.78
C VAL A 85 5.68 8.50 -21.07
N VAL A 86 5.08 9.49 -21.75
CA VAL A 86 4.70 10.78 -21.14
C VAL A 86 3.20 10.77 -20.92
N VAL A 87 2.79 10.83 -19.66
CA VAL A 87 1.38 10.97 -19.28
C VAL A 87 1.13 12.46 -19.03
N ASP A 88 0.39 13.10 -19.94
CA ASP A 88 -0.04 14.48 -19.76
C ASP A 88 -1.17 14.53 -18.72
N ASN A 89 -1.08 15.47 -17.77
CA ASN A 89 -2.10 15.64 -16.74
C ASN A 89 -2.50 17.11 -16.66
N GLN A 90 -3.76 17.40 -17.00
CA GLN A 90 -4.26 18.77 -17.10
C GLN A 90 -4.31 19.50 -15.74
N ILE A 91 -4.42 18.73 -14.65
CA ILE A 91 -4.44 19.23 -13.28
C ILE A 91 -3.59 18.31 -12.39
N PRO A 92 -3.11 18.77 -11.22
CA PRO A 92 -2.44 17.90 -10.26
C PRO A 92 -3.30 16.68 -9.89
N GLN A 93 -2.68 15.51 -9.76
CA GLN A 93 -3.37 14.24 -9.51
C GLN A 93 -4.26 14.26 -8.27
N GLU A 94 -3.82 14.96 -7.21
CA GLU A 94 -4.56 15.13 -5.96
C GLU A 94 -5.78 16.04 -6.14
N ALA A 95 -5.70 17.04 -7.02
CA ALA A 95 -6.85 17.87 -7.37
C ALA A 95 -7.91 17.04 -8.10
N PHE A 96 -7.47 16.16 -9.02
CA PHE A 96 -8.37 15.22 -9.70
C PHE A 96 -9.03 14.23 -8.71
N MET A 97 -8.27 13.70 -7.76
CA MET A 97 -8.79 12.82 -6.70
C MET A 97 -9.92 13.49 -5.90
N VAL A 98 -9.73 14.76 -5.49
CA VAL A 98 -10.76 15.51 -4.75
C VAL A 98 -11.97 15.83 -5.62
N GLN A 99 -11.78 16.15 -6.90
CA GLN A 99 -12.89 16.37 -7.84
C GLN A 99 -13.75 15.11 -8.01
N GLU A 100 -13.13 13.94 -8.16
CA GLU A 100 -13.87 12.68 -8.30
C GLU A 100 -14.64 12.34 -7.02
N LEU A 101 -14.03 12.54 -5.84
CA LEU A 101 -14.73 12.39 -4.56
C LEU A 101 -15.95 13.31 -4.48
N ALA A 102 -15.80 14.58 -4.84
CA ALA A 102 -16.90 15.55 -4.82
C ALA A 102 -18.03 15.16 -5.79
N ARG A 103 -17.68 14.68 -6.99
CA ARG A 103 -18.64 14.17 -7.98
C ARG A 103 -19.45 13.00 -7.44
N LEU A 104 -18.78 12.01 -6.83
CA LEU A 104 -19.43 10.85 -6.22
C LEU A 104 -20.37 11.26 -5.07
N ALA A 105 -19.90 12.12 -4.17
CA ALA A 105 -20.71 12.62 -3.05
C ALA A 105 -21.96 13.39 -3.54
N GLN A 106 -21.81 14.19 -4.59
CA GLN A 106 -22.93 14.94 -5.16
C GLN A 106 -23.99 14.01 -5.76
N GLY A 107 -23.60 12.99 -6.52
CA GLY A 107 -24.56 12.06 -7.12
C GLY A 107 -25.29 11.21 -6.08
N ILE A 108 -24.62 10.81 -4.98
CA ILE A 108 -25.27 10.16 -3.83
C ILE A 108 -26.30 11.11 -3.20
N LYS A 109 -25.93 12.38 -2.96
CA LYS A 109 -26.83 13.39 -2.37
C LYS A 109 -28.07 13.65 -3.23
N LYS A 110 -27.92 13.56 -4.56
CA LYS A 110 -29.02 13.70 -5.52
C LYS A 110 -29.78 12.39 -5.78
N CYS A 111 -29.42 11.29 -5.12
CA CYS A 111 -29.97 9.96 -5.33
C CYS A 111 -29.81 9.45 -6.78
N GLU A 112 -28.81 9.94 -7.52
CA GLU A 112 -28.52 9.53 -8.90
C GLU A 112 -27.86 8.14 -8.93
N PHE A 113 -27.07 7.81 -7.93
CA PHE A 113 -26.43 6.51 -7.77
C PHE A 113 -26.11 6.19 -6.30
N ARG A 114 -25.85 4.90 -6.03
CA ARG A 114 -25.39 4.39 -4.72
C ARG A 114 -23.89 4.59 -4.54
N PRO A 115 -23.37 4.54 -3.30
CA PRO A 115 -21.92 4.58 -3.07
C PRO A 115 -21.17 3.51 -3.87
N ASP A 116 -20.11 3.92 -4.55
CA ASP A 116 -19.23 3.03 -5.31
C ASP A 116 -18.41 2.16 -4.34
N ASN A 117 -18.54 0.84 -4.49
CA ASN A 117 -17.88 -0.14 -3.63
C ASN A 117 -16.42 -0.39 -4.02
N ARG A 118 -15.96 0.07 -5.19
CA ARG A 118 -14.59 -0.13 -5.66
C ARG A 118 -13.57 0.47 -4.70
N TRP A 119 -13.76 1.71 -4.27
CA TRP A 119 -12.83 2.43 -3.38
C TRP A 119 -12.63 1.76 -2.01
N PRO A 120 -13.69 1.37 -1.28
CA PRO A 120 -13.51 0.61 -0.04
C PRO A 120 -12.97 -0.80 -0.28
N GLU A 121 -13.27 -1.45 -1.41
CA GLU A 121 -12.74 -2.78 -1.72
C GLU A 121 -11.22 -2.75 -1.94
N ILE A 122 -10.73 -1.85 -2.81
CA ILE A 122 -9.29 -1.74 -3.08
C ILE A 122 -8.51 -1.35 -1.81
N SER A 123 -9.06 -0.43 -1.01
CA SER A 123 -8.43 0.02 0.24
C SER A 123 -8.36 -1.12 1.26
N ARG A 124 -9.43 -1.93 1.37
CA ARG A 124 -9.45 -3.10 2.25
C ARG A 124 -8.43 -4.15 1.81
N LYS A 125 -8.31 -4.43 0.52
CA LYS A 125 -7.32 -5.38 -0.01
C LYS A 125 -5.89 -4.93 0.27
N THR A 126 -5.58 -3.65 0.11
CA THR A 126 -4.28 -3.08 0.49
C THR A 126 -4.01 -3.26 1.99
N GLN A 127 -4.99 -2.95 2.85
CA GLN A 127 -4.85 -3.12 4.30
C GLN A 127 -4.61 -4.58 4.69
N ILE A 128 -5.34 -5.54 4.09
CA ILE A 128 -5.16 -6.98 4.35
C ILE A 128 -3.70 -7.40 4.12
N VAL A 129 -3.12 -6.96 3.01
CA VAL A 129 -1.73 -7.31 2.68
C VAL A 129 -0.74 -6.60 3.61
N VAL A 130 -0.97 -5.31 3.92
CA VAL A 130 -0.17 -4.58 4.91
C VAL A 130 -0.18 -5.27 6.27
N ASP A 131 -1.35 -5.68 6.75
CA ASP A 131 -1.51 -6.39 8.03
C ASP A 131 -0.83 -7.76 8.00
N ALA A 132 -0.87 -8.46 6.87
CA ALA A 132 -0.16 -9.72 6.68
C ALA A 132 1.36 -9.55 6.69
N ILE A 133 1.90 -8.48 6.07
CA ILE A 133 3.32 -8.13 6.19
C ILE A 133 3.66 -7.88 7.65
N LYS A 134 2.88 -7.05 8.36
CA LYS A 134 3.11 -6.75 9.77
C LYS A 134 3.12 -8.04 10.62
N LYS A 135 2.11 -8.90 10.42
CA LYS A 135 2.00 -10.20 11.09
C LYS A 135 3.20 -11.09 10.79
N SER A 136 3.70 -11.08 9.56
CA SER A 136 4.94 -11.80 9.21
C SER A 136 6.12 -11.29 10.02
N ILE A 137 6.30 -9.97 10.12
CA ILE A 137 7.39 -9.38 10.94
C ILE A 137 7.24 -9.78 12.41
N ASP A 138 6.03 -9.75 12.96
CA ASP A 138 5.77 -10.11 14.36
C ASP A 138 5.95 -11.63 14.63
N LEU A 139 5.95 -12.45 13.57
CA LEU A 139 6.21 -13.89 13.62
C LEU A 139 7.64 -14.24 13.15
N ASP A 140 8.61 -13.36 13.39
CA ASP A 140 10.02 -13.53 12.97
C ASP A 140 10.19 -13.74 11.45
N CYS A 141 9.45 -12.96 10.66
CA CYS A 141 9.42 -12.99 9.20
C CYS A 141 8.94 -14.32 8.60
N LYS A 142 8.12 -15.08 9.33
CA LYS A 142 7.49 -16.31 8.81
C LYS A 142 6.43 -16.00 7.75
N PRO A 143 6.20 -16.92 6.78
CA PRO A 143 5.12 -16.78 5.82
C PRO A 143 3.75 -16.68 6.47
N VAL A 144 2.90 -15.80 5.92
CA VAL A 144 1.50 -15.61 6.30
C VAL A 144 0.63 -15.90 5.08
N TYR A 145 -0.31 -16.82 5.24
CA TYR A 145 -1.28 -17.22 4.23
C TYR A 145 -2.52 -16.33 4.33
N LEU A 146 -3.04 -15.89 3.18
CA LEU A 146 -4.23 -15.05 3.05
C LEU A 146 -5.46 -15.82 2.60
#